data_AF-A0A4R0GE55-F1
#
_entry.id   AF-A0A4R0GE55-F1
#
_cell.length_a   1.000
_cell.length_b   1.000
_cell.length_c   1.000
_cell.angle_alpha   90.00
_cell.angle_beta   90.00
_cell.angle_gamma   90.00
#
_symmetry.space_group_name_H-M   'P 1'
#
loop_
_entity.id
_entity.type
_entity.pdbx_description
1 polymer ?
#
loop_
_entity_poly.entity_id
_entity_poly.type
_entity_poly.pdbx_seq_one_letter_code
_entity_poly.pdbx_strand_id
1 'polypeptide(L)'
;MEWLVVEKALNSKSKQQVLKVKAEAKLTFIVWVKSNQEIEVGHMLTPVIDGYIANHDKGHFVSIQKVKPFCSSEWMELITPPHPLLGVTKTFK
;
A
#
# COMPACT_ATOMS: atom_id res chain seq x y z
N MET A 1 -15.15 7.95 -2.63
CA MET A 1 -15.43 6.80 -1.73
C MET A 1 -14.38 6.77 -0.64
N GLU A 2 -14.78 6.56 0.61
CA GLU A 2 -13.87 6.42 1.75
C GLU A 2 -13.27 5.00 1.79
N TRP A 3 -12.01 4.89 2.23
CA TRP A 3 -11.30 3.62 2.32
C TRP A 3 -10.69 3.41 3.70
N LEU A 4 -11.01 2.29 4.35
CA LEU A 4 -10.42 1.90 5.62
C LEU A 4 -9.08 1.20 5.40
N VAL A 5 -8.00 1.68 6.02
CA VAL A 5 -6.70 1.00 6.00
C VAL A 5 -6.75 -0.22 6.91
N VAL A 6 -6.53 -1.42 6.35
CA VAL A 6 -6.58 -2.68 7.10
C VAL A 6 -5.20 -3.28 7.33
N GLU A 7 -4.26 -3.06 6.41
CA GLU A 7 -2.85 -3.45 6.58
C GLU A 7 -1.95 -2.42 5.89
N LYS A 8 -0.73 -2.24 6.40
CA LYS A 8 0.31 -1.40 5.79
C LYS A 8 1.56 -2.21 5.53
N ALA A 9 2.25 -1.86 4.45
CA ALA A 9 3.52 -2.45 4.05
C ALA A 9 4.43 -1.37 3.48
N LEU A 10 5.73 -1.64 3.48
CA LEU A 10 6.72 -0.84 2.78
C LEU A 10 7.20 -1.64 1.58
N ASN A 11 7.06 -1.08 0.38
CA ASN A 11 7.60 -1.70 -0.81
C ASN A 11 9.12 -1.76 -0.68
N SER A 12 9.65 -2.98 -0.58
CA SER A 12 11.08 -3.25 -0.40
C SER A 12 11.97 -2.66 -1.50
N LYS A 13 11.43 -2.47 -2.71
CA LYS A 13 12.19 -1.93 -3.86
C LYS A 13 12.23 -0.41 -3.91
N SER A 14 11.12 0.25 -3.60
CA SER A 14 10.98 1.71 -3.77
C SER A 14 10.89 2.49 -2.47
N LYS A 15 10.91 1.81 -1.31
CA LYS A 15 10.57 2.37 0.01
C LYS A 15 9.22 3.11 0.04
N GLN A 16 8.36 2.84 -0.94
CA GLN A 16 7.06 3.46 -1.06
C GLN A 16 6.08 2.77 -0.11
N GLN A 17 5.25 3.55 0.57
CA GLN A 17 4.21 3.00 1.42
C GLN A 17 3.11 2.36 0.56
N VAL A 18 2.74 1.13 0.91
CA VAL A 18 1.68 0.37 0.27
C VAL A 18 0.63 0.01 1.32
N LEU A 19 -0.62 0.24 1.01
CA LEU A 19 -1.75 0.03 1.89
C LEU A 19 -2.66 -1.03 1.30
N LYS A 20 -3.12 -1.95 2.13
CA LYS A 20 -4.31 -2.73 1.85
C LYS A 20 -5.49 -1.95 2.43
N VAL A 21 -6.43 -1.59 1.58
CA VAL A 21 -7.59 -0.81 2.00
C VAL A 21 -8.89 -1.51 1.64
N LYS A 22 -9.90 -1.32 2.48
CA LYS A 22 -11.26 -1.81 2.27
C LYS A 22 -12.17 -0.63 1.94
N ALA A 23 -12.83 -0.71 0.80
CA ALA A 23 -13.83 0.26 0.39
C ALA A 23 -15.23 -0.21 0.80
N GLU A 24 -16.22 0.67 0.68
CA GLU A 24 -17.63 0.30 0.80
C GLU A 24 -17.98 -0.82 -0.22
N ALA A 25 -18.98 -1.64 0.10
CA ALA A 25 -19.34 -2.86 -0.64
C ALA A 25 -18.32 -4.02 -0.59
N LYS A 26 -17.46 -4.08 0.45
CA LYS A 26 -16.50 -5.18 0.70
C LYS A 26 -15.41 -5.33 -0.36
N LEU A 27 -15.22 -4.35 -1.23
CA LEU A 27 -14.11 -4.33 -2.17
C LEU A 27 -12.81 -4.06 -1.42
N THR A 28 -11.74 -4.77 -1.80
CA THR A 28 -10.42 -4.61 -1.19
C THR A 28 -9.43 -4.27 -2.29
N PHE A 29 -8.55 -3.31 -2.02
CA PHE A 29 -7.55 -2.81 -2.96
C PHE A 29 -6.15 -2.80 -2.32
N ILE A 30 -5.14 -2.91 -3.17
CA ILE A 30 -3.75 -2.60 -2.85
C ILE A 30 -3.47 -1.22 -3.45
N VAL A 31 -2.99 -0.32 -2.62
CA VAL A 31 -2.84 1.09 -2.96
C VAL A 31 -1.43 1.55 -2.62
N TRP A 32 -0.72 2.08 -3.61
CA TRP A 32 0.58 2.70 -3.42
C TRP A 32 0.38 4.18 -3.20
N VAL A 33 0.95 4.70 -2.12
CA VAL A 33 0.70 6.07 -1.68
C VAL A 33 2.00 6.82 -1.43
N LYS A 34 1.91 8.14 -1.51
CA LYS A 34 2.89 9.08 -0.95
C LYS A 34 2.14 9.98 0.01
N SER A 35 2.63 10.08 1.23
CA SER A 35 1.99 10.85 2.30
C SER A 35 3.02 11.75 2.96
N ASN A 36 2.56 12.88 3.48
CA ASN A 36 3.40 13.79 4.26
C ASN A 36 3.62 13.32 5.70
N GLN A 37 2.74 12.45 6.21
CA GLN A 37 2.86 11.80 7.53
C GLN A 37 2.61 10.29 7.41
N GLU A 38 3.06 9.50 8.39
CA GLU A 38 2.85 8.05 8.39
C GLU A 38 1.35 7.70 8.50
N ILE A 39 0.87 6.80 7.65
CA ILE A 39 -0.52 6.31 7.69
C ILE A 39 -0.58 4.99 8.49
N GLU A 40 -1.43 4.96 9.51
CA GLU A 40 -1.61 3.78 10.37
C GLU A 40 -2.77 2.89 9.95
N VAL A 41 -2.73 1.64 10.42
CA VAL A 41 -3.86 0.71 10.31
C VAL A 41 -5.03 1.25 11.13
N GLY A 42 -6.23 1.18 10.55
CA GLY A 42 -7.45 1.75 11.13
C GLY A 42 -7.75 3.18 10.69
N HIS A 43 -6.80 3.90 10.07
CA HIS A 43 -7.10 5.21 9.49
C HIS A 43 -8.14 5.11 8.37
N MET A 44 -9.04 6.09 8.32
CA MET A 44 -9.99 6.27 7.22
C MET A 44 -9.41 7.23 6.18
N LEU A 45 -9.18 6.77 4.97
CA LEU A 45 -8.81 7.63 3.85
C LEU A 45 -10.07 8.24 3.25
N THR A 46 -10.18 9.55 3.35
CA THR A 46 -11.34 10.31 2.87
C THR A 46 -10.98 11.08 1.62
N PRO A 47 -11.74 10.95 0.52
CA PRO A 47 -11.42 11.62 -0.73
C PRO A 47 -11.56 13.14 -0.60
N VAL A 48 -10.64 13.87 -1.21
CA VAL A 48 -10.66 15.33 -1.40
C VAL A 48 -10.33 15.65 -2.86
N ILE A 49 -10.39 16.92 -3.26
CA ILE A 49 -10.24 17.35 -4.66
C ILE A 49 -8.92 16.84 -5.28
N ASP A 50 -7.81 16.90 -4.53
CA ASP A 50 -6.47 16.55 -5.05
C ASP A 50 -5.94 15.17 -4.60
N GLY A 51 -6.77 14.36 -3.93
CA GLY A 51 -6.32 13.08 -3.39
C GLY A 51 -7.14 12.63 -2.20
N TYR A 52 -6.46 12.30 -1.10
CA TYR A 52 -7.09 11.81 0.12
C TYR A 52 -6.51 12.51 1.35
N ILE A 53 -7.30 12.56 2.40
CA ILE A 53 -6.83 12.86 3.75
C ILE A 53 -6.97 11.63 4.64
N ALA A 54 -6.01 11.41 5.53
CA ALA A 54 -6.06 10.30 6.47
C ALA A 54 -6.75 10.70 7.77
N ASN A 55 -7.62 9.82 8.28
CA ASN A 55 -8.31 9.94 9.56
C ASN A 55 -9.04 11.27 9.78
N HIS A 56 -9.63 11.82 8.72
CA HIS A 56 -10.30 13.13 8.70
C HIS A 56 -9.40 14.33 9.09
N ASP A 57 -8.08 14.14 9.18
CA ASP A 57 -7.12 15.22 9.42
C ASP A 57 -6.74 15.91 8.11
N LYS A 58 -7.17 17.17 7.96
CA LYS A 58 -6.87 18.00 6.78
C LYS A 58 -5.37 18.27 6.59
N GLY A 59 -4.56 18.14 7.64
CA GLY A 59 -3.10 18.25 7.58
C GLY A 59 -2.39 16.97 7.11
N HIS A 60 -3.07 15.83 7.09
CA HIS A 60 -2.50 14.53 6.73
C HIS A 60 -2.90 14.12 5.31
N PHE A 61 -2.21 14.73 4.34
CA PHE A 61 -2.52 14.54 2.92
C PHE A 61 -1.85 13.29 2.33
N VAL A 62 -2.63 12.54 1.57
CA VAL A 62 -2.26 11.28 0.94
C VAL A 62 -2.50 11.35 -0.56
N SER A 63 -1.41 11.26 -1.32
CA SER A 63 -1.45 11.16 -2.78
C SER A 63 -1.43 9.70 -3.22
N ILE A 64 -2.42 9.31 -4.02
CA ILE A 64 -2.52 7.96 -4.59
C ILE A 64 -1.67 7.88 -5.85
N GLN A 65 -0.71 6.97 -5.87
CA GLN A 65 0.21 6.79 -6.99
C GLN A 65 -0.24 5.64 -7.90
N LYS A 66 -0.81 4.58 -7.31
CA LYS A 66 -1.31 3.42 -8.03
C LYS A 66 -2.37 2.70 -7.20
N VAL A 67 -3.36 2.12 -7.88
CA VAL A 67 -4.39 1.27 -7.27
C VAL A 67 -4.47 -0.04 -8.05
N LYS A 68 -4.65 -1.15 -7.34
CA LYS A 68 -4.99 -2.45 -7.91
C LYS A 68 -6.07 -3.13 -7.05
N PRO A 69 -6.95 -3.95 -7.64
CA PRO A 69 -7.75 -4.91 -6.87
C PRO A 69 -6.85 -5.79 -5.98
N PHE A 70 -7.34 -6.17 -4.81
CA PHE A 70 -6.57 -7.01 -3.92
C PHE A 70 -6.37 -8.42 -4.48
N CYS A 71 -5.11 -8.83 -4.52
CA CYS A 71 -4.69 -10.20 -4.81
C CYS A 71 -3.75 -10.65 -3.68
N SER A 72 -4.03 -11.80 -3.07
CA SER A 72 -3.27 -12.30 -1.93
C SER A 72 -1.82 -12.63 -2.30
N SER A 73 -1.56 -13.20 -3.49
CA SER A 73 -0.20 -13.50 -3.94
C SER A 73 0.61 -12.22 -4.13
N GLU A 74 0.06 -11.21 -4.81
CA GLU A 74 0.73 -9.92 -4.99
C GLU A 74 1.02 -9.23 -3.65
N TRP A 75 0.07 -9.28 -2.70
CA TRP A 75 0.29 -8.73 -1.36
C TRP A 75 1.42 -9.44 -0.61
N MET A 76 1.44 -10.78 -0.68
CA MET A 76 2.51 -11.58 -0.06
C MET A 76 3.87 -11.23 -0.64
N GLU A 77 3.98 -11.02 -1.96
CA GLU A 77 5.24 -10.59 -2.60
C GLU A 77 5.71 -9.20 -2.15
N LEU A 78 4.78 -8.32 -1.76
CA LEU A 78 5.08 -6.96 -1.29
C LEU A 78 5.52 -6.93 0.17
N ILE A 79 4.97 -7.79 1.02
CA ILE A 79 5.29 -7.85 2.47
C ILE A 79 6.42 -8.83 2.79
N THR A 80 6.67 -9.81 1.93
CA THR A 80 7.77 -10.75 2.14
C THR A 80 9.07 -10.01 1.82
N PRO A 81 10.02 -9.91 2.76
CA PRO A 81 11.34 -9.37 2.43
C PRO A 81 11.91 -10.18 1.28
N PRO A 82 12.66 -9.57 0.33
CA PRO A 82 13.31 -10.33 -0.72
C PRO A 82 14.13 -11.43 -0.06
N HIS A 83 13.69 -12.69 -0.22
CA HIS A 83 14.45 -13.81 0.31
C HIS A 83 15.85 -13.73 -0.32
N PRO A 84 16.94 -13.80 0.46
CA PRO A 84 18.30 -13.76 -0.08
C PRO A 84 18.68 -15.01 -0.91
N LEU A 85 17.72 -15.84 -1.33
CA LEU A 85 17.98 -17.11 -1.99
C LEU A 85 17.39 -17.12 -3.40
N LEU A 86 18.08 -16.42 -4.30
CA LEU A 86 18.30 -16.87 -5.68
C LEU A 86 19.61 -16.26 -6.22
N GLY A 87 20.66 -16.36 -5.41
CA GLY A 87 22.04 -16.43 -5.88
C GLY A 87 22.47 -17.89 -6.02
N VAL A 88 21.72 -18.69 -6.79
CA VAL A 88 22.14 -20.05 -7.15
C VAL A 88 22.63 -20.04 -8.59
N THR A 89 23.95 -19.90 -8.69
CA THR A 89 24.86 -20.45 -9.72
C THR A 89 24.31 -20.71 -11.11
N LYS A 90 24.78 -19.92 -12.08
CA LYS A 90 25.14 -20.43 -13.41
C LYS A 90 26.63 -20.20 -13.65
N THR A 91 27.44 -21.08 -13.07
CA THR A 91 28.66 -21.55 -13.75
C THR A 91 28.30 -22.85 -14.46
N PHE A 92 29.13 -23.24 -15.44
CA PHE A 92 28.96 -24.28 -16.48
C PHE A 92 28.30 -23.73 -17.75
N LYS A 93 29.01 -23.55 -18.87
CA LYS A 93 30.12 -24.33 -19.44
C LYS A 93 31.14 -23.43 -20.11
#